data_AF-A0A2E9JM01-F1
#
_entry.id   AF-A0A2E9JM01-F1
#
_cell.length_a   1.000
_cell.length_b   1.000
_cell.length_c   1.000
_cell.angle_alpha   90.00
_cell.angle_beta   90.00
_cell.angle_gamma   90.00
#
_symmetry.space_group_name_H-M   'P 1'
#
loop_
_entity.id
_entity.type
_entity.pdbx_description
1 polymer ?
#
loop_
_entity_poly.entity_id
_entity_poly.type
_entity_poly.pdbx_seq_one_letter_code
_entity_poly.pdbx_strand_id
1 'polypeptide(L)'
;MKQKDDEFIDVEKRFRDENGDCLRIQSQYGQVYSSLIKKIKKYAKTENLDALQFEDNLNEAKQVFDDMAYSLKCFWKNPSHDKFWEYPNISSDLDSPERWSGVSPVDPVLLDTATAEYLKRPWMQLNNIDLFILRGFIFNEVAHYADGIKSGAMEGRIDFAYLLSGGKLDKTLIYKLLFAGVKFTIQWILLPVLAAIFYYFGYETITLWILIAYLVTAGIAILFIPKRYFQNREMRDTQNKLNINLGKLLNVHRMCSYNTFNPSQLRSQIADLEQHDLHLPPPVYSILDRAIQRDPYVLLDE
;
A
#
# COMPACT_ATOMS: atom_id res chain seq x y z
N MET A 1 25.82 35.81 -22.95
CA MET A 1 25.93 34.90 -21.79
C MET A 1 25.48 35.56 -20.50
N LYS A 2 26.13 36.64 -20.01
CA LYS A 2 25.70 37.34 -18.77
C LYS A 2 24.20 37.74 -18.73
N GLN A 3 23.70 38.38 -19.79
CA GLN A 3 22.30 38.83 -19.84
C GLN A 3 21.26 37.69 -19.75
N LYS A 4 21.53 36.53 -20.38
CA LYS A 4 20.66 35.33 -20.27
C LYS A 4 20.73 34.69 -18.89
N ASP A 5 21.91 34.72 -18.26
CA ASP A 5 22.06 34.20 -16.89
C ASP A 5 21.32 35.06 -15.86
N ASP A 6 21.31 36.39 -16.06
CA ASP A 6 20.56 37.33 -15.22
C ASP A 6 19.04 37.13 -15.37
N GLU A 7 18.53 36.92 -16.59
CA GLU A 7 17.11 36.62 -16.84
C GLU A 7 16.67 35.30 -16.18
N PHE A 8 17.50 34.25 -16.20
CA PHE A 8 17.17 32.99 -15.52
C PHE A 8 17.16 33.13 -14.00
N ILE A 9 18.00 34.01 -13.43
CA ILE A 9 18.00 34.29 -11.99
C ILE A 9 16.70 34.99 -11.59
N ASP A 10 16.22 35.93 -12.39
CA ASP A 10 14.95 36.62 -12.13
C ASP A 10 13.75 35.67 -12.21
N VAL A 11 13.69 34.79 -13.21
CA VAL A 11 12.65 33.74 -13.32
C VAL A 11 12.70 32.81 -12.10
N GLU A 12 13.89 32.34 -11.72
CA GLU A 12 14.07 31.47 -10.55
C GLU A 12 13.60 32.15 -9.26
N LYS A 13 13.88 33.45 -9.10
CA LYS A 13 13.46 34.22 -7.94
C LYS A 13 11.93 34.36 -7.90
N ARG A 14 11.29 34.76 -9.01
CA ARG A 14 9.81 34.84 -9.09
C ARG A 14 9.16 33.50 -8.76
N PHE A 15 9.65 32.42 -9.36
CA PHE A 15 9.15 31.08 -9.10
C PHE A 15 9.28 30.70 -7.61
N ARG A 16 10.38 31.07 -6.94
CA ARG A 16 10.54 30.83 -5.50
C ARG A 16 9.60 31.69 -4.66
N ASP A 17 9.44 32.96 -5.00
CA ASP A 17 8.59 33.90 -4.27
C ASP A 17 7.11 33.50 -4.35
N GLU A 18 6.65 33.05 -5.53
CA GLU A 18 5.28 32.55 -5.76
C GLU A 18 4.97 31.24 -5.01
N ASN A 19 6.00 30.45 -4.69
CA ASN A 19 5.86 29.14 -4.06
C ASN A 19 6.44 29.10 -2.62
N GLY A 20 6.67 30.26 -2.01
CA GLY A 20 7.49 30.46 -0.82
C GLY A 20 7.09 29.66 0.43
N ASP A 21 5.81 29.36 0.64
CA ASP A 21 5.35 28.56 1.78
C ASP A 21 5.71 27.06 1.62
N CYS A 22 5.70 26.54 0.38
CA CYS A 22 6.05 25.14 0.07
C CYS A 22 7.57 24.91 0.01
N LEU A 23 8.35 25.98 -0.19
CA LEU A 23 9.79 25.96 -0.48
C LEU A 23 10.69 26.21 0.73
N ARG A 24 10.19 26.06 1.96
CA ARG A 24 11.07 26.07 3.15
C ARG A 24 12.19 25.05 2.94
N ILE A 25 13.44 25.49 2.99
CA ILE A 25 14.63 24.67 2.64
C ILE A 25 14.73 23.38 3.49
N GLN A 26 14.08 23.36 4.66
CA GLN A 26 14.02 22.21 5.56
C GLN A 26 12.88 21.22 5.24
N SER A 27 11.94 21.56 4.36
CA SER A 27 10.88 20.66 3.90
C SER A 27 11.40 19.75 2.77
N GLN A 28 10.83 18.55 2.65
CA GLN A 28 11.19 17.66 1.54
C GLN A 28 10.81 18.26 0.18
N TYR A 29 9.70 19.02 0.12
CA TYR A 29 9.31 19.78 -1.07
C TYR A 29 10.39 20.79 -1.48
N GLY A 30 10.88 21.59 -0.53
CA GLY A 30 11.94 22.57 -0.76
C GLY A 30 13.22 21.94 -1.31
N GLN A 31 13.62 20.78 -0.78
CA GLN A 31 14.77 20.03 -1.27
C GLN A 31 14.57 19.58 -2.72
N VAL A 32 13.47 18.90 -3.04
CA VAL A 32 13.19 18.40 -4.39
C VAL A 32 13.10 19.55 -5.40
N TYR A 33 12.34 20.61 -5.10
CA TYR A 33 12.26 21.77 -6.00
C TYR A 33 13.63 22.43 -6.21
N SER A 34 14.48 22.52 -5.18
CA SER A 34 15.82 23.08 -5.35
C SER A 34 16.69 22.26 -6.31
N SER A 35 16.60 20.92 -6.25
CA SER A 35 17.30 20.00 -7.15
C SER A 35 16.70 20.05 -8.55
N LEU A 36 15.38 20.19 -8.66
CA LEU A 36 14.63 20.28 -9.90
C LEU A 36 14.97 21.56 -10.67
N ILE A 37 14.93 22.72 -10.00
CA ILE A 37 15.33 24.01 -10.57
C ILE A 37 16.76 23.94 -11.12
N LYS A 38 17.71 23.39 -10.34
CA LYS A 38 19.10 23.23 -10.79
C LYS A 38 19.20 22.36 -12.05
N LYS A 39 18.45 21.25 -12.10
CA LYS A 39 18.48 20.33 -13.24
C LYS A 39 17.86 20.94 -14.50
N ILE A 40 16.71 21.59 -14.36
CA ILE A 40 16.03 22.29 -15.46
C ILE A 40 16.90 23.44 -15.98
N LYS A 41 17.55 24.20 -15.09
CA LYS A 41 18.48 25.27 -15.48
C LYS A 41 19.69 24.74 -16.25
N LYS A 42 20.24 23.59 -15.85
CA LYS A 42 21.31 22.93 -16.58
C LYS A 42 20.84 22.51 -17.97
N TYR A 43 19.65 21.91 -18.08
CA TYR A 43 19.04 21.53 -19.34
C TYR A 43 18.79 22.75 -20.26
N ALA A 44 18.20 23.81 -19.73
CA ALA A 44 17.94 25.06 -20.47
C ALA A 44 19.22 25.67 -21.04
N LYS A 45 20.33 25.61 -20.30
CA LYS A 45 21.64 26.05 -20.79
C LYS A 45 22.18 25.15 -21.90
N THR A 46 22.02 23.83 -21.77
CA THR A 46 22.48 22.87 -22.79
C THR A 46 21.72 23.03 -24.10
N GLU A 47 20.39 23.19 -24.03
CA GLU A 47 19.51 23.33 -25.20
C GLU A 47 19.36 24.78 -25.70
N ASN A 48 20.08 25.74 -25.10
CA ASN A 48 20.02 27.17 -25.43
C ASN A 48 18.62 27.81 -25.34
N LEU A 49 17.77 27.32 -24.43
CA LEU A 49 16.43 27.85 -24.22
C LEU A 49 16.45 29.34 -23.87
N ASP A 50 15.34 30.03 -24.14
CA ASP A 50 15.10 31.38 -23.65
C ASP A 50 14.47 31.38 -22.24
N ALA A 51 14.31 32.57 -21.65
CA ALA A 51 13.78 32.72 -20.30
C ALA A 51 12.32 32.25 -20.17
N LEU A 52 11.53 32.39 -21.22
CA LEU A 52 10.12 32.02 -21.24
C LEU A 52 9.96 30.50 -21.31
N GLN A 53 10.73 29.83 -22.17
CA GLN A 53 10.79 28.36 -22.23
C GLN A 53 11.34 27.76 -20.92
N PHE A 54 12.27 28.44 -20.26
CA PHE A 54 12.75 28.02 -18.94
C PHE A 54 11.64 28.12 -17.87
N GLU A 55 10.87 29.21 -17.87
CA GLU A 55 9.72 29.42 -16.99
C GLU A 55 8.61 28.38 -17.24
N ASP A 56 8.28 28.10 -18.51
CA ASP A 56 7.31 27.08 -18.90
C ASP A 56 7.73 25.69 -18.39
N ASN A 57 8.99 25.30 -18.56
CA ASN A 57 9.51 24.03 -18.07
C ASN A 57 9.46 23.93 -16.52
N LEU A 58 9.70 25.04 -15.81
CA LEU A 58 9.57 25.07 -14.36
C LEU A 58 8.13 24.86 -13.90
N ASN A 59 7.18 25.52 -14.56
CA ASN A 59 5.75 25.41 -14.26
C ASN A 59 5.22 24.01 -14.58
N GLU A 60 5.61 23.45 -15.72
CA GLU A 60 5.24 22.09 -16.11
C GLU A 60 5.80 21.06 -15.11
N ALA A 61 7.08 21.18 -14.75
CA ALA A 61 7.68 20.24 -13.80
C ALA A 61 7.10 20.38 -12.39
N LYS A 62 6.70 21.59 -11.99
CA LYS A 62 5.94 21.80 -10.75
C LYS A 62 4.62 21.03 -10.80
N GLN A 63 3.83 21.20 -11.86
CA GLN A 63 2.54 20.53 -11.98
C GLN A 63 2.69 19.00 -11.90
N VAL A 64 3.62 18.43 -12.66
CA VAL A 64 3.87 16.98 -12.65
C VAL A 64 4.33 16.51 -11.26
N PHE A 65 5.17 17.28 -10.57
CA PHE A 65 5.61 16.95 -9.22
C PHE A 65 4.48 17.04 -8.19
N ASP A 66 3.60 18.04 -8.30
CA ASP A 66 2.46 18.21 -7.42
C ASP A 66 1.44 17.07 -7.60
N ASP A 67 1.21 16.61 -8.83
CA ASP A 67 0.37 15.45 -9.15
C ASP A 67 0.95 14.15 -8.54
N MET A 68 2.28 13.97 -8.61
CA MET A 68 2.96 12.86 -7.94
C MET A 68 2.84 12.94 -6.42
N ALA A 69 3.05 14.13 -5.84
CA ALA A 69 2.96 14.32 -4.40
C ALA A 69 1.53 14.11 -3.89
N TYR A 70 0.53 14.55 -4.66
CA TYR A 70 -0.88 14.31 -4.37
C TYR A 70 -1.22 12.82 -4.43
N SER A 71 -0.84 12.12 -5.49
CA SER A 71 -1.13 10.68 -5.64
C SER A 71 -0.51 9.82 -4.55
N LEU A 72 0.69 10.17 -4.07
CA LEU A 72 1.35 9.50 -2.94
C LEU A 72 0.63 9.72 -1.60
N LYS A 73 -0.19 10.77 -1.50
CA LYS A 73 -0.83 11.15 -0.25
C LYS A 73 -2.36 11.22 -0.27
N CYS A 74 -3.00 10.93 -1.38
CA CYS A 74 -4.41 11.19 -1.66
C CYS A 74 -5.33 10.72 -0.52
N PHE A 75 -4.97 9.61 0.12
CA PHE A 75 -5.78 8.99 1.15
C PHE A 75 -5.33 9.25 2.59
N TRP A 76 -4.28 10.04 2.84
CA TRP A 76 -3.93 10.39 4.23
C TRP A 76 -5.02 11.23 4.88
N LYS A 77 -5.37 10.92 6.13
CA LYS A 77 -6.36 11.72 6.88
C LYS A 77 -5.77 13.03 7.39
N ASN A 78 -4.49 13.02 7.76
CA ASN A 78 -3.75 14.19 8.26
C ASN A 78 -2.33 14.21 7.66
N PRO A 79 -2.18 14.50 6.35
CA PRO A 79 -0.86 14.51 5.72
C PRO A 79 0.02 15.66 6.24
N SER A 80 1.30 15.41 6.49
CA SER A 80 2.27 16.48 6.75
C SER A 80 2.39 17.41 5.54
N HIS A 81 2.37 18.71 5.82
CA HIS A 81 2.62 19.77 4.83
C HIS A 81 4.10 19.83 4.40
N ASP A 82 5.03 19.38 5.25
CA ASP A 82 6.48 19.52 4.99
C ASP A 82 7.12 18.30 4.32
N LYS A 83 6.44 17.15 4.31
CA LYS A 83 6.99 15.88 3.81
C LYS A 83 6.17 15.38 2.66
N PHE A 84 6.70 15.19 1.44
CA PHE A 84 5.94 14.59 0.34
C PHE A 84 5.72 13.07 0.56
N TRP A 85 6.56 12.38 1.36
CA TRP A 85 6.33 10.99 1.79
C TRP A 85 6.65 10.81 3.27
N GLU A 86 5.66 10.30 4.00
CA GLU A 86 5.83 9.85 5.37
C GLU A 86 6.04 8.34 5.37
N TYR A 87 7.21 7.90 5.82
CA TYR A 87 7.49 6.47 5.95
C TYR A 87 6.51 5.84 6.93
N PRO A 88 5.61 4.97 6.47
CA PRO A 88 4.73 4.26 7.36
C PRO A 88 5.57 3.27 8.17
N ASN A 89 5.41 3.29 9.48
CA ASN A 89 5.91 2.25 10.35
C ASN A 89 5.11 0.98 10.08
N ILE A 90 5.70 0.08 9.30
CA ILE A 90 5.13 -1.18 8.84
C ILE A 90 4.42 -1.95 9.95
N SER A 91 4.99 -2.00 11.16
CA SER A 91 4.42 -2.81 12.25
C SER A 91 3.20 -2.19 12.93
N SER A 92 3.06 -0.85 12.93
CA SER A 92 1.92 -0.17 13.53
C SER A 92 0.88 0.28 12.50
N ASP A 93 1.33 0.56 11.28
CA ASP A 93 0.55 1.33 10.32
C ASP A 93 -0.21 0.43 9.36
N LEU A 94 0.35 -0.74 9.00
CA LEU A 94 -0.41 -1.77 8.27
C LEU A 94 -1.64 -2.25 9.05
N ASP A 95 -1.62 -2.12 10.37
CA ASP A 95 -2.67 -2.54 11.30
C ASP A 95 -3.64 -1.42 11.68
N SER A 96 -3.37 -0.18 11.25
CA SER A 96 -4.10 1.01 11.72
C SER A 96 -4.81 1.74 10.57
N PRO A 97 -6.09 1.42 10.26
CA PRO A 97 -6.90 2.14 9.27
C PRO A 97 -7.23 3.59 9.67
N GLU A 98 -6.58 4.10 10.71
CA GLU A 98 -6.76 5.45 11.23
C GLU A 98 -5.89 6.48 10.52
N ARG A 99 -4.78 6.07 9.90
CA ARG A 99 -3.81 7.00 9.26
C ARG A 99 -4.22 7.45 7.86
N TRP A 100 -4.81 6.54 7.09
CA TRP A 100 -5.32 6.82 5.75
C TRP A 100 -6.70 6.19 5.55
N SER A 101 -7.44 6.68 4.56
CA SER A 101 -8.69 6.07 4.09
C SER A 101 -8.39 4.92 3.14
N GLY A 102 -9.11 3.81 3.28
CA GLY A 102 -8.89 2.64 2.42
C GLY A 102 -7.66 1.82 2.86
N VAL A 103 -7.10 1.08 1.91
CA VAL A 103 -6.05 0.08 2.17
C VAL A 103 -4.65 0.70 2.18
N SER A 104 -4.40 1.65 1.29
CA SER A 104 -3.11 2.31 1.07
C SER A 104 -3.30 3.84 1.08
N PRO A 105 -2.29 4.62 1.52
CA PRO A 105 -2.30 6.07 1.41
C PRO A 105 -2.15 6.56 -0.05
N VAL A 106 -1.64 5.68 -0.91
CA VAL A 106 -1.31 5.96 -2.31
C VAL A 106 -2.51 5.65 -3.20
N ASP A 107 -2.80 6.54 -4.14
CA ASP A 107 -3.67 6.22 -5.27
C ASP A 107 -2.81 5.68 -6.42
N PRO A 108 -2.84 4.36 -6.70
CA PRO A 108 -1.97 3.76 -7.71
C PRO A 108 -2.29 4.22 -9.13
N VAL A 109 -3.54 4.60 -9.43
CA VAL A 109 -3.96 5.02 -10.78
C VAL A 109 -3.46 6.44 -11.07
N LEU A 110 -3.63 7.33 -10.11
CA LEU A 110 -3.10 8.69 -10.21
C LEU A 110 -1.56 8.68 -10.22
N LEU A 111 -0.94 7.82 -9.40
CA LEU A 111 0.52 7.69 -9.37
C LEU A 111 1.07 7.15 -10.70
N ASP A 112 0.41 6.17 -11.32
CA ASP A 112 0.80 5.65 -12.63
C ASP A 112 0.74 6.74 -13.72
N THR A 113 -0.36 7.52 -13.73
CA THR A 113 -0.54 8.63 -14.68
C THR A 113 0.53 9.71 -14.50
N ALA A 114 0.76 10.15 -13.26
CA ALA A 114 1.76 11.17 -12.95
C ALA A 114 3.18 10.67 -13.23
N THR A 115 3.46 9.39 -12.94
CA THR A 115 4.75 8.76 -13.25
C THR A 115 4.98 8.68 -14.76
N ALA A 116 3.96 8.34 -15.55
CA ALA A 116 4.08 8.31 -17.00
C ALA A 116 4.44 9.69 -17.57
N GLU A 117 3.81 10.76 -17.07
CA GLU A 117 4.16 12.14 -17.45
C GLU A 117 5.59 12.49 -17.02
N TYR A 118 6.00 12.13 -15.82
CA TYR A 118 7.37 12.30 -15.36
C TYR A 118 8.42 11.55 -16.22
N LEU A 119 8.12 10.31 -16.61
CA LEU A 119 9.02 9.49 -17.43
C LEU A 119 9.17 10.04 -18.87
N LYS A 120 8.16 10.74 -19.41
CA LYS A 120 8.24 11.42 -20.71
C LYS A 120 9.20 12.62 -20.73
N ARG A 121 9.66 13.11 -19.57
CA ARG A 121 10.45 14.35 -19.43
C ARG A 121 11.84 14.09 -18.82
N PRO A 122 12.83 13.64 -19.61
CA PRO A 122 14.18 13.36 -19.10
C PRO A 122 14.85 14.52 -18.36
N TRP A 123 14.49 15.75 -18.74
CA TRP A 123 15.03 16.99 -18.19
C TRP A 123 14.59 17.30 -16.75
N MET A 124 13.53 16.66 -16.23
CA MET A 124 13.10 16.81 -14.82
C MET A 124 13.42 15.60 -13.92
N GLN A 125 13.98 14.53 -14.48
CA GLN A 125 14.15 13.27 -13.74
C GLN A 125 15.18 13.38 -12.61
N LEU A 126 14.80 13.09 -11.37
CA LEU A 126 15.65 13.15 -10.18
C LEU A 126 15.60 11.83 -9.41
N ASN A 127 16.72 11.44 -8.79
CA ASN A 127 16.77 10.23 -7.98
C ASN A 127 15.77 10.25 -6.83
N ASN A 128 15.58 11.41 -6.20
CA ASN A 128 14.72 11.51 -5.01
C ASN A 128 13.27 11.25 -5.43
N ILE A 129 12.84 11.84 -6.55
CA ILE A 129 11.52 11.58 -7.14
C ILE A 129 11.38 10.09 -7.48
N ASP A 130 12.40 9.50 -8.12
CA ASP A 130 12.42 8.06 -8.45
C ASP A 130 12.24 7.19 -7.20
N LEU A 131 12.96 7.50 -6.12
CA LEU A 131 12.84 6.82 -4.83
C LEU A 131 11.43 6.90 -4.27
N PHE A 132 10.79 8.06 -4.36
CA PHE A 132 9.45 8.27 -3.82
C PHE A 132 8.38 7.52 -4.60
N ILE A 133 8.50 7.49 -5.93
CA ILE A 133 7.64 6.68 -6.79
C ILE A 133 7.80 5.19 -6.45
N LEU A 134 9.04 4.70 -6.35
CA LEU A 134 9.32 3.31 -5.98
C LEU A 134 8.73 2.95 -4.62
N ARG A 135 8.93 3.82 -3.62
CA ARG A 135 8.36 3.64 -2.27
C ARG A 135 6.84 3.61 -2.30
N GLY A 136 6.20 4.50 -3.06
CA GLY A 136 4.75 4.55 -3.22
C GLY A 136 4.17 3.26 -3.79
N PHE A 137 4.68 2.81 -4.94
CA PHE A 137 4.19 1.58 -5.57
C PHE A 137 4.45 0.33 -4.71
N ILE A 138 5.67 0.19 -4.18
CA ILE A 138 6.02 -1.00 -3.38
C ILE A 138 5.20 -1.02 -2.07
N PHE A 139 5.02 0.13 -1.42
CA PHE A 139 4.18 0.19 -0.22
C PHE A 139 2.72 -0.11 -0.52
N ASN A 140 2.19 0.39 -1.63
CA ASN A 140 0.83 0.09 -2.08
C ASN A 140 0.61 -1.42 -2.20
N GLU A 141 1.53 -2.12 -2.87
CA GLU A 141 1.47 -3.58 -3.01
C GLU A 141 1.57 -4.31 -1.67
N VAL A 142 2.47 -3.88 -0.78
CA VAL A 142 2.56 -4.42 0.59
C VAL A 142 1.23 -4.26 1.33
N ALA A 143 0.62 -3.06 1.27
CA ALA A 143 -0.61 -2.76 1.97
C ALA A 143 -1.78 -3.59 1.44
N HIS A 144 -1.94 -3.69 0.12
CA HIS A 144 -2.96 -4.52 -0.51
C HIS A 144 -2.77 -6.01 -0.26
N TYR A 145 -1.52 -6.50 -0.29
CA TYR A 145 -1.25 -7.90 0.01
C TYR A 145 -1.56 -8.23 1.48
N ALA A 146 -1.15 -7.37 2.41
CA ALA A 146 -1.43 -7.54 3.83
C ALA A 146 -2.95 -7.47 4.14
N ASP A 147 -3.67 -6.53 3.54
CA ASP A 147 -5.14 -6.44 3.68
C ASP A 147 -5.85 -7.66 3.06
N GLY A 148 -5.38 -8.14 1.91
CA GLY A 148 -5.88 -9.35 1.27
C GLY A 148 -5.72 -10.61 2.13
N ILE A 149 -4.64 -10.71 2.91
CA ILE A 149 -4.44 -11.78 3.90
C ILE A 149 -5.43 -11.60 5.06
N LYS A 150 -5.55 -10.39 5.62
CA LYS A 150 -6.41 -10.11 6.79
C LYS A 150 -7.90 -10.27 6.50
N SER A 151 -8.34 -9.83 5.34
CA SER A 151 -9.72 -9.96 4.87
C SER A 151 -10.07 -11.40 4.44
N GLY A 152 -9.07 -12.27 4.29
CA GLY A 152 -9.21 -13.64 3.80
C GLY A 152 -9.36 -13.75 2.28
N ALA A 153 -9.37 -12.63 1.55
CA ALA A 153 -9.57 -12.61 0.10
C ALA A 153 -8.49 -13.44 -0.63
N MET A 154 -7.24 -13.38 -0.15
CA MET A 154 -6.12 -14.18 -0.68
C MET A 154 -6.26 -15.68 -0.40
N GLU A 155 -7.10 -16.08 0.56
CA GLU A 155 -7.46 -17.47 0.84
C GLU A 155 -8.72 -17.92 0.07
N GLY A 156 -9.29 -17.05 -0.78
CA GLY A 156 -10.55 -17.29 -1.49
C GLY A 156 -11.78 -17.25 -0.58
N ARG A 157 -11.70 -16.54 0.55
CA ARG A 157 -12.74 -16.47 1.58
C ARG A 157 -12.98 -15.05 1.99
N ILE A 158 -14.15 -14.79 2.56
CA ILE A 158 -14.50 -13.48 3.09
C ILE A 158 -14.54 -13.58 4.61
N ASP A 159 -13.64 -12.87 5.29
CA ASP A 159 -13.68 -12.71 6.74
C ASP A 159 -14.68 -11.60 7.11
N PHE A 160 -15.93 -12.02 7.36
CA PHE A 160 -17.00 -11.11 7.77
C PHE A 160 -16.68 -10.34 9.06
N ALA A 161 -15.86 -10.91 9.96
CA ALA A 161 -15.46 -10.20 11.17
C ALA A 161 -14.54 -9.03 10.84
N TYR A 162 -13.62 -9.22 9.89
CA TYR A 162 -12.76 -8.16 9.39
C TYR A 162 -13.58 -7.06 8.70
N LEU A 163 -14.49 -7.44 7.79
CA LEU A 163 -15.37 -6.50 7.09
C LEU A 163 -16.23 -5.66 8.05
N LEU A 164 -16.91 -6.29 9.01
CA LEU A 164 -17.78 -5.59 9.96
C LEU A 164 -17.00 -4.73 10.96
N SER A 165 -15.75 -5.11 11.24
CA SER A 165 -14.88 -4.31 12.10
C SER A 165 -14.34 -3.03 11.44
N GLY A 166 -14.48 -2.91 10.11
CA GLY A 166 -13.85 -1.86 9.32
C GLY A 166 -12.32 -1.96 9.33
N GLY A 167 -11.77 -3.18 9.36
CA GLY A 167 -10.33 -3.43 9.36
C GLY A 167 -9.60 -3.24 10.68
N LYS A 168 -10.32 -2.95 11.78
CA LYS A 168 -9.70 -2.76 13.11
C LYS A 168 -9.45 -4.10 13.78
N LEU A 169 -8.20 -4.42 14.13
CA LEU A 169 -7.83 -5.69 14.76
C LEU A 169 -8.59 -5.98 16.07
N ASP A 170 -8.64 -5.01 16.99
CA ASP A 170 -9.30 -5.20 18.29
C ASP A 170 -10.78 -5.55 18.14
N LYS A 171 -11.47 -4.83 17.23
CA LYS A 171 -12.87 -5.09 16.90
C LYS A 171 -13.02 -6.42 16.15
N THR A 172 -12.09 -6.76 15.26
CA THR A 172 -12.09 -8.03 14.54
C THR A 172 -12.08 -9.20 15.52
N LEU A 173 -11.23 -9.14 16.56
CA LEU A 173 -11.19 -10.18 17.59
C LEU A 173 -12.52 -10.31 18.34
N ILE A 174 -13.15 -9.19 18.70
CA ILE A 174 -14.46 -9.18 19.36
C ILE A 174 -15.53 -9.81 18.45
N TYR A 175 -15.60 -9.42 17.17
CA TYR A 175 -16.55 -10.00 16.22
C TYR A 175 -16.29 -11.47 15.98
N LYS A 176 -15.02 -11.91 15.89
CA LYS A 176 -14.67 -13.33 15.77
C LYS A 176 -15.17 -14.13 16.97
N LEU A 177 -14.95 -13.62 18.18
CA LEU A 177 -15.41 -14.26 19.41
C LEU A 177 -16.94 -14.29 19.48
N LEU A 178 -17.60 -13.20 19.10
CA LEU A 178 -19.06 -13.11 19.03
C LEU A 178 -19.64 -14.10 18.03
N PHE A 179 -19.10 -14.17 16.80
CA PHE A 179 -19.54 -15.14 15.80
C PHE A 179 -19.29 -16.59 16.22
N ALA A 180 -18.15 -16.87 16.85
CA ALA A 180 -17.87 -18.18 17.42
C ALA A 180 -18.89 -18.54 18.51
N GLY A 181 -19.22 -17.60 19.41
CA GLY A 181 -20.22 -17.76 20.45
C GLY A 181 -21.63 -17.99 19.89
N VAL A 182 -22.08 -17.16 18.95
CA VAL A 182 -23.39 -17.31 18.29
C VAL A 182 -23.48 -18.66 17.57
N LYS A 183 -22.45 -19.05 16.82
CA LYS A 183 -22.38 -20.34 16.15
C LYS A 183 -22.47 -21.50 17.14
N PHE A 184 -21.76 -21.41 18.27
CA PHE A 184 -21.82 -22.42 19.33
C PHE A 184 -23.23 -22.52 19.92
N THR A 185 -23.85 -21.40 20.27
CA THR A 185 -25.21 -21.36 20.82
C THR A 185 -26.24 -21.95 19.86
N ILE A 186 -26.19 -21.57 18.57
CA ILE A 186 -27.10 -22.11 17.56
C ILE A 186 -26.88 -23.61 17.37
N GLN A 187 -25.63 -24.06 17.32
CA GLN A 187 -25.31 -25.45 17.02
C GLN A 187 -25.59 -26.40 18.19
N TRP A 188 -25.35 -25.97 19.43
CA TRP A 188 -25.36 -26.88 20.59
C TRP A 188 -26.43 -26.57 21.63
N ILE A 189 -26.94 -25.34 21.71
CA ILE A 189 -27.85 -24.92 22.79
C ILE A 189 -29.29 -24.76 22.26
N LEU A 190 -29.46 -24.26 21.04
CA LEU A 190 -30.79 -23.94 20.49
C LEU A 190 -31.74 -25.14 20.46
N LEU A 191 -31.31 -26.27 19.89
CA LEU A 191 -32.16 -27.47 19.76
C LEU A 191 -32.53 -28.09 21.12
N PRO A 192 -31.60 -28.25 22.09
CA PRO A 192 -31.96 -28.70 23.44
C PRO A 192 -32.95 -27.76 24.16
N VAL A 193 -32.76 -26.45 24.03
CA VAL A 193 -33.67 -25.46 24.63
C VAL A 193 -35.06 -25.56 24.01
N LEU A 194 -35.15 -25.64 22.67
CA LEU A 194 -36.44 -25.85 21.99
C LEU A 194 -37.12 -27.15 22.43
N ALA A 195 -36.38 -28.25 22.55
CA ALA A 195 -36.91 -29.50 23.05
C ALA A 195 -37.50 -29.35 24.47
N ALA A 196 -36.78 -28.68 25.38
CA ALA A 196 -37.26 -28.43 26.74
C ALA A 196 -38.53 -27.57 26.77
N ILE A 197 -38.62 -26.55 25.90
CA ILE A 197 -39.81 -25.69 25.77
C ILE A 197 -41.01 -26.50 25.27
N PHE A 198 -40.86 -27.27 24.19
CA PHE A 198 -41.96 -28.07 23.63
C PHE A 198 -42.42 -29.17 24.59
N TYR A 199 -41.50 -29.73 25.37
CA TYR A 199 -41.82 -30.68 26.43
C TYR A 199 -42.68 -30.04 27.52
N TYR A 200 -42.32 -28.83 27.96
CA TYR A 200 -43.07 -28.08 28.98
C TYR A 200 -44.53 -27.80 28.57
N PHE A 201 -44.78 -27.55 27.28
CA PHE A 201 -46.12 -27.35 26.73
C PHE A 201 -46.88 -28.65 26.40
N GLY A 202 -46.34 -29.83 26.71
CA GLY A 202 -46.98 -31.12 26.50
C GLY A 202 -46.91 -31.65 25.06
N TYR A 203 -46.05 -31.08 24.21
CA TYR A 203 -45.85 -31.57 22.84
C TYR A 203 -44.77 -32.67 22.79
N GLU A 204 -45.09 -33.83 23.34
CA GLU A 204 -44.15 -34.95 23.48
C GLU A 204 -43.61 -35.45 22.14
N THR A 205 -44.48 -35.60 21.13
CA THR A 205 -44.09 -36.08 19.80
C THR A 205 -43.11 -35.12 19.13
N ILE A 206 -43.34 -33.80 19.24
CA ILE A 206 -42.47 -32.76 18.66
C ILE A 206 -41.12 -32.74 19.37
N THR A 207 -41.11 -32.86 20.69
CA THR A 207 -39.89 -32.94 21.51
C THR A 207 -38.98 -34.08 21.06
N LEU A 208 -39.56 -35.27 20.83
CA LEU A 208 -38.82 -36.45 20.40
C LEU A 208 -38.16 -36.21 19.03
N TRP A 209 -38.88 -35.63 18.07
CA TRP A 209 -38.31 -35.27 16.76
C TRP A 209 -37.17 -34.25 16.85
N ILE A 210 -37.29 -33.24 17.72
CA ILE A 210 -36.22 -32.24 17.94
C ILE A 210 -34.97 -32.90 18.53
N LEU A 211 -35.13 -33.81 19.49
CA LEU A 211 -34.01 -34.55 20.09
C LEU A 211 -33.33 -35.47 19.08
N ILE A 212 -34.09 -36.16 18.22
CA ILE A 212 -33.51 -36.95 17.11
C ILE A 212 -32.73 -36.03 16.17
N ALA A 213 -33.29 -34.89 15.77
CA ALA A 213 -32.60 -33.93 14.90
C ALA A 213 -31.30 -33.41 15.55
N TYR A 214 -31.31 -33.17 16.87
CA TYR A 214 -30.11 -32.81 17.62
C TYR A 214 -29.05 -33.92 17.61
N LEU A 215 -29.43 -35.17 17.86
CA LEU A 215 -28.49 -36.30 17.83
C LEU A 215 -27.89 -36.50 16.43
N VAL A 216 -28.69 -36.37 15.38
CA VAL A 216 -28.21 -36.46 14.00
C VAL A 216 -27.24 -35.33 13.68
N THR A 217 -27.56 -34.08 14.03
CA THR A 217 -26.68 -32.92 13.79
C THR A 217 -25.38 -33.01 14.60
N ALA A 218 -25.44 -33.45 15.85
CA ALA A 218 -24.27 -33.71 16.69
C ALA A 218 -23.40 -34.84 16.11
N GLY A 219 -24.02 -35.95 15.69
CA GLY A 219 -23.33 -37.08 15.05
C GLY A 219 -22.63 -36.66 13.75
N ILE A 220 -23.32 -35.90 12.90
CA ILE A 220 -22.74 -35.29 11.70
C ILE A 220 -21.55 -34.39 12.06
N ALA A 221 -21.70 -33.52 13.06
CA ALA A 221 -20.63 -32.63 13.48
C ALA A 221 -19.37 -33.38 13.93
N ILE A 222 -19.54 -34.51 14.64
CA ILE A 222 -18.45 -35.39 15.07
C ILE A 222 -17.80 -36.09 13.88
N LEU A 223 -18.59 -36.63 12.95
CA LEU A 223 -18.10 -37.28 11.74
C LEU A 223 -17.28 -36.34 10.84
N PHE A 224 -17.60 -35.04 10.84
CA PHE A 224 -16.86 -34.03 10.09
C PHE A 224 -15.61 -33.48 10.79
N ILE A 225 -15.29 -33.91 12.02
CA ILE A 225 -14.07 -33.47 12.74
C ILE A 225 -12.79 -33.76 11.94
N PRO A 226 -12.56 -34.97 11.38
CA PRO A 226 -11.35 -35.25 10.62
C PRO A 226 -11.24 -34.37 9.38
N LYS A 227 -12.34 -34.17 8.65
CA LYS A 227 -12.38 -33.27 7.47
C LYS A 227 -11.98 -31.84 7.87
N ARG A 228 -12.51 -31.32 8.99
CA ARG A 228 -12.13 -30.01 9.51
C ARG A 228 -10.64 -29.94 9.89
N TYR A 229 -10.08 -31.01 10.45
CA TYR A 229 -8.67 -31.07 10.78
C TYR A 229 -7.78 -30.95 9.53
N PHE A 230 -8.06 -31.72 8.48
CA PHE A 230 -7.31 -31.63 7.22
C PHE A 230 -7.47 -30.26 6.54
N GLN A 231 -8.70 -29.73 6.49
CA GLN A 231 -8.94 -28.39 5.96
C GLN A 231 -8.19 -27.30 6.74
N ASN A 232 -8.15 -27.39 8.07
CA ASN A 232 -7.41 -26.45 8.90
C ASN A 232 -5.89 -26.57 8.69
N ARG A 233 -5.38 -27.77 8.37
CA ARG A 233 -3.98 -27.96 8.03
C ARG A 233 -3.63 -27.30 6.70
N GLU A 234 -4.42 -27.54 5.66
CA GLU A 234 -4.26 -26.89 4.35
C GLU A 234 -4.32 -25.36 4.50
N MET A 235 -5.25 -24.85 5.30
CA MET A 235 -5.33 -23.41 5.60
C MET A 235 -4.06 -22.88 6.26
N ARG A 236 -3.51 -23.59 7.25
CA ARG A 236 -2.24 -23.19 7.89
C ARG A 236 -1.09 -23.18 6.89
N ASP A 237 -1.03 -24.18 6.02
CA ASP A 237 0.01 -24.25 4.99
C ASP A 237 -0.10 -23.08 4.00
N THR A 238 -1.33 -22.73 3.57
CA THR A 238 -1.59 -21.54 2.75
C THR A 238 -1.23 -20.26 3.47
N GLN A 239 -1.65 -20.09 4.73
CA GLN A 239 -1.30 -18.92 5.56
C GLN A 239 0.21 -18.77 5.72
N ASN A 240 0.93 -19.87 5.95
CA ASN A 240 2.38 -19.86 6.03
C ASN A 240 3.01 -19.39 4.72
N LYS A 241 2.52 -19.86 3.57
CA LYS A 241 2.99 -19.39 2.25
C LYS A 241 2.72 -17.90 2.05
N LEU A 242 1.50 -17.43 2.35
CA LEU A 242 1.13 -16.02 2.25
C LEU A 242 1.99 -15.15 3.17
N ASN A 243 2.27 -15.60 4.41
CA ASN A 243 3.14 -14.88 5.34
C ASN A 243 4.60 -14.83 4.87
N ILE A 244 5.12 -15.90 4.26
CA ILE A 244 6.45 -15.91 3.65
C ILE A 244 6.51 -14.88 2.50
N ASN A 245 5.51 -14.88 1.63
CA ASN A 245 5.39 -13.95 0.51
C ASN A 245 5.31 -12.49 0.99
N LEU A 246 4.50 -12.21 2.01
CA LEU A 246 4.44 -10.89 2.65
C LEU A 246 5.82 -10.51 3.22
N GLY A 247 6.52 -11.45 3.87
CA GLY A 247 7.88 -11.24 4.36
C GLY A 247 8.86 -10.83 3.25
N LYS A 248 8.76 -11.43 2.07
CA LYS A 248 9.57 -11.06 0.90
C LYS A 248 9.23 -9.63 0.41
N LEU A 249 7.94 -9.29 0.27
CA LEU A 249 7.51 -7.95 -0.10
C LEU A 249 7.97 -6.88 0.90
N LEU A 250 7.87 -7.18 2.20
CA LEU A 250 8.36 -6.32 3.27
C LEU A 250 9.88 -6.11 3.19
N ASN A 251 10.64 -7.14 2.79
CA ASN A 251 12.07 -7.02 2.58
C ASN A 251 12.39 -6.06 1.41
N VAL A 252 11.68 -6.19 0.29
CA VAL A 252 11.81 -5.27 -0.87
C VAL A 252 11.47 -3.84 -0.46
N HIS A 253 10.36 -3.63 0.27
CA HIS A 253 10.00 -2.32 0.80
C HIS A 253 11.09 -1.74 1.72
N ARG A 254 11.67 -2.57 2.62
CA ARG A 254 12.75 -2.16 3.52
C ARG A 254 14.02 -1.78 2.77
N MET A 255 14.35 -2.46 1.69
CA MET A 255 15.48 -2.06 0.84
C MET A 255 15.26 -0.67 0.23
N CYS A 256 14.04 -0.36 -0.21
CA CYS A 256 13.69 0.97 -0.73
C CYS A 256 13.58 2.05 0.34
N SER A 257 13.42 1.69 1.62
CA SER A 257 13.30 2.67 2.70
C SER A 257 14.64 3.29 3.10
N TYR A 258 15.76 2.73 2.66
CA TYR A 258 17.07 3.35 2.85
C TYR A 258 17.25 4.51 1.86
N ASN A 259 18.00 5.54 2.26
CA ASN A 259 18.36 6.68 1.39
C ASN A 259 19.42 6.30 0.35
N THR A 260 19.97 5.10 0.45
CA THR A 260 20.95 4.56 -0.50
C THR A 260 20.69 3.07 -0.65
N PHE A 261 20.49 2.60 -1.87
CA PHE A 261 20.38 1.16 -2.14
C PHE A 261 20.98 0.78 -3.49
N ASN A 262 21.22 -0.52 -3.65
CA ASN A 262 21.70 -1.11 -4.88
C ASN A 262 20.50 -1.47 -5.80
N PRO A 263 20.31 -0.76 -6.93
CA PRO A 263 19.14 -0.98 -7.78
C PRO A 263 19.17 -2.35 -8.47
N SER A 264 20.36 -2.90 -8.76
CA SER A 264 20.49 -4.26 -9.32
C SER A 264 20.05 -5.34 -8.32
N GLN A 265 20.40 -5.15 -7.04
CA GLN A 265 19.98 -6.04 -5.96
C GLN A 265 18.47 -5.94 -5.73
N LEU A 266 17.89 -4.73 -5.80
CA LEU A 266 16.45 -4.56 -5.70
C LEU A 266 15.73 -5.23 -6.88
N ARG A 267 16.23 -5.07 -8.11
CA ARG A 267 15.68 -5.70 -9.32
C ARG A 267 15.71 -7.23 -9.22
N SER A 268 16.78 -7.82 -8.68
CA SER A 268 16.86 -9.27 -8.49
C SER A 268 15.91 -9.78 -7.40
N GLN A 269 15.70 -9.02 -6.32
CA GLN A 269 14.68 -9.36 -5.31
C GLN A 269 13.27 -9.26 -5.89
N ILE A 270 12.99 -8.28 -6.75
CA ILE A 270 11.71 -8.18 -7.45
C ILE A 270 11.52 -9.34 -8.43
N ALA A 271 12.58 -9.77 -9.13
CA ALA A 271 12.49 -10.96 -9.99
C ALA A 271 12.24 -12.26 -9.19
N ASP A 272 12.72 -12.36 -7.95
CA ASP A 272 12.37 -13.46 -7.03
C ASP A 272 10.89 -13.39 -6.59
N LEU A 273 10.33 -12.19 -6.39
CA LEU A 273 8.91 -12.01 -6.11
C LEU A 273 8.01 -12.49 -7.27
N GLU A 274 8.42 -12.24 -8.52
CA GLU A 274 7.68 -12.68 -9.71
C GLU A 274 7.53 -14.21 -9.80
N GLN A 275 8.49 -14.98 -9.26
CA GLN A 275 8.38 -16.44 -9.16
C GLN A 275 7.25 -16.91 -8.23
N HIS A 276 6.68 -16.00 -7.45
CA HIS A 276 5.59 -16.23 -6.52
C HIS A 276 4.30 -15.50 -6.93
N ASP A 277 4.17 -15.15 -8.20
CA ASP A 277 3.02 -14.42 -8.78
C ASP A 277 2.80 -13.03 -8.14
N LEU A 278 3.86 -12.43 -7.60
CA LEU A 278 3.84 -11.08 -7.03
C LEU A 278 4.46 -10.11 -8.03
N HIS A 279 3.61 -9.50 -8.85
CA HIS A 279 4.03 -8.55 -9.88
C HIS A 279 3.93 -7.11 -9.37
N LEU A 280 4.98 -6.33 -9.59
CA LEU A 280 4.94 -4.89 -9.33
C LEU A 280 4.47 -4.12 -10.58
N PRO A 281 3.99 -2.87 -10.43
CA PRO A 281 3.58 -2.05 -11.57
C PRO A 281 4.71 -1.76 -12.57
N PRO A 282 4.43 -1.65 -13.89
CA PRO A 282 5.42 -1.35 -14.93
C PRO A 282 6.36 -0.15 -14.66
N PRO A 283 5.90 0.97 -14.04
CA PRO A 283 6.79 2.09 -13.77
C PRO A 283 7.94 1.76 -12.81
N VAL A 284 7.76 0.80 -11.90
CA VAL A 284 8.82 0.33 -10.99
C VAL A 284 10.00 -0.20 -11.78
N TYR A 285 9.74 -1.04 -12.79
CA TYR A 285 10.79 -1.59 -13.65
C TYR A 285 11.46 -0.51 -14.49
N SER A 286 10.68 0.41 -15.06
CA SER A 286 11.21 1.50 -15.90
C SER A 286 12.18 2.41 -15.12
N ILE A 287 11.83 2.72 -13.86
CA ILE A 287 12.69 3.52 -12.98
C ILE A 287 13.96 2.73 -12.60
N LEU A 288 13.82 1.44 -12.27
CA LEU A 288 14.97 0.60 -11.89
C LEU A 288 15.93 0.36 -13.05
N ASP A 289 15.44 0.08 -14.25
CA ASP A 289 16.28 -0.15 -15.41
C ASP A 289 17.09 1.12 -15.74
N ARG A 290 16.47 2.30 -15.63
CA ARG A 290 17.18 3.58 -15.77
C ARG A 290 18.21 3.80 -14.65
N ALA A 291 17.85 3.48 -13.41
CA ALA A 291 18.77 3.57 -12.28
C ALA A 291 20.01 2.69 -12.51
N ILE A 292 19.80 1.45 -12.95
CA ILE A 292 20.87 0.48 -13.25
C ILE A 292 21.75 0.96 -14.41
N GLN A 293 21.15 1.51 -15.47
CA GLN A 293 21.91 2.08 -16.60
C GLN A 293 22.80 3.25 -16.17
N ARG A 294 22.36 4.04 -15.18
CA ARG A 294 23.12 5.17 -14.65
C ARG A 294 24.24 4.72 -13.70
N ASP A 295 23.88 3.93 -12.70
CA ASP A 295 24.78 3.31 -11.74
C ASP A 295 24.13 2.01 -11.19
N PRO A 296 24.68 0.83 -11.52
CA PRO A 296 24.10 -0.44 -11.09
C PRO A 296 24.25 -0.71 -9.60
N TYR A 297 25.13 -0.01 -8.88
CA TYR A 297 25.48 -0.30 -7.50
C TYR A 297 24.90 0.67 -6.49
N VAL A 298 24.64 1.91 -6.89
CA VAL A 298 24.25 2.98 -5.97
C VAL A 298 23.18 3.88 -6.56
N LEU A 299 22.04 3.96 -5.88
CA LEU A 299 21.07 5.04 -6.05
C LEU A 299 20.98 5.84 -4.75
N LEU A 300 21.32 7.13 -4.82
CA LEU A 300 21.37 8.07 -3.70
C LEU A 300 20.20 9.06 -3.76
N ASP A 301 19.64 9.37 -2.59
CA ASP A 301 18.79 10.52 -2.33
C ASP A 301 19.67 11.81 -2.38
N GLU A 302 19.86 12.40 -3.58
CA GLU A 302 20.61 13.63 -3.86
C GLU A 302 19.70 14.80 -4.27
#